data_AF-A0A1V6EI51-F1
#
_entry.id   AF-A0A1V6EI51-F1
#
_cell.length_a   1.000
_cell.length_b   1.000
_cell.length_c   1.000
_cell.angle_alpha   90.00
_cell.angle_beta   90.00
_cell.angle_gamma   90.00
#
_symmetry.space_group_name_H-M   'P 1'
#
loop_
_entity.id
_entity.type
_entity.pdbx_description
1 polymer ?
#
loop_
_entity_poly.entity_id
_entity_poly.type
_entity_poly.pdbx_seq_one_letter_code
_entity_poly.pdbx_strand_id
1 'polypeptide(L)'
;MKQNQPGAEIEIGTWGTPFWGWGSIQGPPDWKGEFIPAIQGTAWQFDKKRADEAMAYFMKRLPDFPDDTSVAINLAFNPDGDPDRDGGLMDARPWAREIAKTHRIVTWDFSLTEGENAILPHYRFDRLYAQRRRELEAAPYQGGICFTMTPLLNQLSLYQSARSFQEPNADHQALTRSFYRRLFGPEAEALAALLPLFEIIPDWGNYNQVDLSRTEFHAKMAEGAELLRALEGKEKEETPFHPAPSAHRKDLLFFFELFRDLSGPAPDFDALTQTYWQRVYAIYDRLPQHVDPRPHGATERLIRHFDPDWKG
;
A
#
# COMPACT_ATOMS: atom_id res chain seq x y z
N MET A 1 -2.71 -0.91 -32.21
CA MET A 1 -2.55 -1.92 -31.14
C MET A 1 -3.44 -3.14 -31.35
N LYS A 2 -4.76 -2.97 -31.54
CA LYS A 2 -5.70 -4.09 -31.77
C LYS A 2 -5.50 -4.95 -33.03
N GLN A 3 -4.82 -4.43 -34.06
CA GLN A 3 -4.48 -5.22 -35.25
C GLN A 3 -3.57 -6.41 -34.92
N ASN A 4 -2.66 -6.27 -33.95
CA ASN A 4 -1.71 -7.31 -33.56
C ASN A 4 -2.14 -8.06 -32.29
N GLN A 5 -3.01 -7.46 -31.47
CA GLN A 5 -3.56 -8.06 -30.25
C GLN A 5 -5.05 -7.72 -30.12
N PRO A 6 -5.95 -8.47 -30.79
CA PRO A 6 -7.37 -8.14 -30.86
C PRO A 6 -8.09 -8.16 -29.50
N GLY A 7 -7.60 -8.98 -28.57
CA GLY A 7 -8.13 -9.09 -27.21
C GLY A 7 -7.48 -8.16 -26.19
N ALA A 8 -6.53 -7.30 -26.60
CA ALA A 8 -5.94 -6.33 -25.69
C ALA A 8 -6.92 -5.17 -25.46
N GLU A 9 -7.19 -4.90 -24.19
CA GLU A 9 -7.91 -3.73 -23.74
C GLU A 9 -6.96 -2.53 -23.60
N ILE A 10 -7.46 -1.33 -23.86
CA ILE A 10 -6.76 -0.08 -23.54
C ILE A 10 -7.29 0.40 -22.19
N GLU A 11 -6.40 0.56 -21.22
CA GLU A 11 -6.69 1.29 -19.98
C GLU A 11 -6.01 2.67 -20.04
N ILE A 12 -6.78 3.73 -19.79
CA ILE A 12 -6.27 5.10 -19.71
C ILE A 12 -6.24 5.52 -18.24
N GLY A 13 -5.05 5.70 -17.69
CA GLY A 13 -4.86 6.17 -16.32
C GLY A 13 -4.89 7.69 -16.19
N THR A 14 -5.53 8.18 -15.14
CA THR A 14 -5.44 9.58 -14.70
C THR A 14 -4.47 9.77 -13.52
N TRP A 15 -3.68 8.74 -13.21
CA TRP A 15 -2.62 8.77 -12.20
C TRP A 15 -1.28 9.07 -12.90
N GLY A 16 -0.99 10.36 -13.09
CA GLY A 16 0.19 10.86 -13.80
C GLY A 16 -0.04 12.25 -14.38
N THR A 17 1.04 12.90 -14.84
CA THR A 17 0.92 14.11 -15.66
C THR A 17 0.08 13.81 -16.91
N PRO A 18 -0.91 14.66 -17.27
CA PRO A 18 -1.16 16.02 -16.76
C PRO A 18 -2.09 16.15 -15.53
N PHE A 19 -2.70 15.07 -15.03
CA PHE A 19 -3.75 15.14 -14.00
C PHE A 19 -3.19 15.25 -12.57
N TRP A 20 -2.26 14.38 -12.19
CA TRP A 20 -1.65 14.33 -10.86
C TRP A 20 -0.33 13.55 -10.87
N GLY A 21 0.70 14.01 -10.16
CA GLY A 21 1.93 13.23 -9.99
C GLY A 21 2.85 13.20 -11.22
N TRP A 22 3.82 12.28 -11.16
CA TRP A 22 4.89 11.94 -12.12
C TRP A 22 4.79 12.60 -13.50
N GLY A 23 5.82 13.38 -13.88
CA GLY A 23 5.98 13.96 -15.22
C GLY A 23 6.03 15.50 -15.30
N SER A 24 5.97 16.19 -14.16
CA SER A 24 6.05 17.67 -14.08
C SER A 24 7.04 18.14 -13.03
N ILE A 25 8.22 17.51 -13.01
CA ILE A 25 9.30 17.93 -12.12
C ILE A 25 9.75 19.33 -12.53
N GLN A 26 9.76 20.25 -11.57
CA GLN A 26 10.25 21.61 -11.74
C GLN A 26 11.77 21.60 -11.54
N GLY A 27 12.50 21.46 -12.64
CA GLY A 27 13.96 21.54 -12.63
C GLY A 27 14.51 22.94 -12.86
N PRO A 28 15.82 23.14 -12.61
CA PRO A 28 16.51 24.39 -12.95
C PRO A 28 16.49 24.67 -14.46
N PRO A 29 16.75 25.91 -14.91
CA PRO A 29 16.63 26.32 -16.32
C PRO A 29 17.43 25.50 -17.33
N ASP A 30 18.53 24.86 -16.92
CA ASP A 30 19.39 24.03 -17.79
C ASP A 30 19.23 22.53 -17.55
N TRP A 31 18.20 22.12 -16.81
CA TRP A 31 17.95 20.72 -16.48
C TRP A 31 17.67 19.89 -17.74
N LYS A 32 18.42 18.80 -17.93
CA LYS A 32 18.31 17.92 -19.12
C LYS A 32 17.56 16.62 -18.82
N GLY A 33 16.88 16.56 -17.67
CA GLY A 33 16.14 15.37 -17.22
C GLY A 33 16.97 14.39 -16.39
N GLU A 34 18.19 14.76 -15.99
CA GLU A 34 18.98 13.97 -15.04
C GLU A 34 18.29 13.86 -13.67
N PHE A 35 18.52 12.78 -12.92
CA PHE A 35 17.92 12.63 -11.59
C PHE A 35 18.53 13.63 -10.60
N ILE A 36 17.70 14.55 -10.08
CA ILE A 36 18.09 15.50 -9.02
C ILE A 36 17.19 15.25 -7.80
N PRO A 37 17.70 14.64 -6.71
CA PRO A 37 16.91 14.26 -5.54
C PRO A 37 16.06 15.41 -4.96
N ALA A 38 16.65 16.60 -4.86
CA ALA A 38 16.04 17.76 -4.20
C ALA A 38 14.75 18.28 -4.88
N ILE A 39 14.56 17.99 -6.18
CA ILE A 39 13.40 18.47 -6.94
C ILE A 39 12.36 17.38 -7.19
N GLN A 40 12.62 16.12 -6.81
CA GLN A 40 11.69 15.02 -7.07
C GLN A 40 10.32 15.24 -6.41
N GLY A 41 10.28 15.90 -5.25
CA GLY A 41 9.04 16.26 -4.56
C GLY A 41 8.12 17.18 -5.37
N THR A 42 8.66 17.94 -6.34
CA THR A 42 7.86 18.82 -7.19
C THR A 42 6.94 18.08 -8.16
N ALA A 43 7.20 16.78 -8.40
CA ALA A 43 6.31 15.92 -9.18
C ALA A 43 4.91 15.79 -8.55
N TRP A 44 4.76 16.08 -7.26
CA TRP A 44 3.53 15.94 -6.49
C TRP A 44 2.86 17.28 -6.19
N GLN A 45 3.08 18.31 -7.01
CA GLN A 45 2.36 19.58 -6.87
C GLN A 45 1.08 19.58 -7.72
N PHE A 46 -0.05 19.93 -7.10
CA PHE A 46 -1.35 19.97 -7.78
C PHE A 46 -1.54 21.32 -8.46
N ASP A 47 -1.96 21.30 -9.72
CA ASP A 47 -2.46 22.48 -10.42
C ASP A 47 -3.88 22.19 -10.89
N LYS A 48 -4.87 22.83 -10.25
CA LYS A 48 -6.29 22.66 -10.57
C LYS A 48 -6.60 23.05 -12.01
N LYS A 49 -6.09 24.18 -12.48
CA LYS A 49 -6.38 24.67 -13.83
C LYS A 49 -5.88 23.65 -14.85
N ARG A 50 -4.67 23.14 -14.65
CA ARG A 50 -4.09 22.12 -15.52
C ARG A 50 -4.90 20.81 -15.51
N ALA A 51 -5.27 20.33 -14.32
CA ALA A 51 -6.07 19.11 -14.19
C ALA A 51 -7.43 19.26 -14.88
N ASP A 52 -8.12 20.39 -14.68
CA ASP A 52 -9.42 20.68 -15.30
C ASP A 52 -9.31 20.80 -16.82
N GLU A 53 -8.30 21.50 -17.35
CA GLU A 53 -8.05 21.62 -18.79
C GLU A 53 -7.72 20.26 -19.42
N ALA A 54 -6.92 19.44 -18.75
CA ALA A 54 -6.60 18.09 -19.18
C ALA A 54 -7.84 17.19 -19.20
N MET A 55 -8.67 17.25 -18.14
CA MET A 55 -9.91 16.47 -18.09
C MET A 55 -10.91 16.92 -19.15
N ALA A 56 -11.07 18.23 -19.39
CA ALA A 56 -11.94 18.73 -20.45
C ALA A 56 -11.47 18.25 -21.84
N TYR A 57 -10.16 18.27 -22.09
CA TYR A 57 -9.60 17.74 -23.33
C TYR A 57 -9.81 16.22 -23.43
N PHE A 58 -9.53 15.49 -22.34
CA PHE A 58 -9.68 14.04 -22.28
C PHE A 58 -11.13 13.62 -22.55
N MET A 59 -12.11 14.25 -21.90
CA MET A 59 -13.53 13.98 -22.12
C MET A 59 -13.97 14.18 -23.58
N LYS A 60 -13.41 15.19 -24.26
CA LYS A 60 -13.68 15.43 -25.68
C LYS A 60 -13.11 14.32 -26.57
N ARG A 61 -11.99 13.72 -26.17
CA ARG A 61 -11.24 12.71 -26.94
C ARG A 61 -11.57 11.29 -26.58
N LEU A 62 -12.15 11.05 -25.41
CA LEU A 62 -12.50 9.71 -24.94
C LEU A 62 -13.34 8.92 -25.97
N PRO A 63 -14.32 9.52 -26.69
CA PRO A 63 -15.04 8.82 -27.77
C PRO A 63 -14.20 8.46 -29.00
N ASP A 64 -12.98 9.00 -29.15
CA ASP A 64 -12.06 8.65 -30.24
C ASP A 64 -11.37 7.28 -29.97
N PHE A 65 -11.49 6.73 -28.77
CA PHE A 65 -10.94 5.42 -28.37
C PHE A 65 -11.95 4.28 -28.61
N PRO A 66 -11.48 3.01 -28.71
CA PRO A 66 -12.37 1.85 -28.83
C PRO A 66 -13.38 1.75 -27.68
N ASP A 67 -14.59 1.27 -27.96
CA ASP A 67 -15.71 1.17 -27.01
C ASP A 67 -15.40 0.36 -25.74
N ASP A 68 -14.46 -0.59 -25.81
CA ASP A 68 -14.03 -1.42 -24.68
C ASP A 68 -12.88 -0.79 -23.87
N THR A 69 -12.51 0.45 -24.16
CA THR A 69 -11.51 1.19 -23.36
C THR A 69 -12.03 1.41 -21.94
N SER A 70 -11.17 1.16 -20.95
CA SER A 70 -11.43 1.53 -19.55
C SER A 70 -10.63 2.77 -19.14
N VAL A 71 -11.13 3.46 -18.11
CA VAL A 71 -10.47 4.62 -17.53
C VAL A 71 -10.18 4.35 -16.06
N ALA A 72 -8.90 4.37 -15.69
CA ALA A 72 -8.46 4.29 -14.31
C ALA A 72 -8.43 5.70 -13.70
N ILE A 73 -9.44 6.04 -12.90
CA ILE A 73 -9.61 7.34 -12.26
C ILE A 73 -9.87 7.16 -10.76
N ASN A 74 -9.05 7.76 -9.89
CA ASN A 74 -9.30 7.71 -8.45
C ASN A 74 -10.37 8.73 -8.07
N LEU A 75 -10.88 8.67 -6.83
CA LEU A 75 -11.82 9.67 -6.32
C LEU A 75 -11.22 11.09 -6.26
N ALA A 76 -9.89 11.23 -6.27
CA ALA A 76 -9.22 12.51 -6.24
C ALA A 76 -7.86 12.51 -6.94
N PHE A 77 -7.43 13.69 -7.37
CA PHE A 77 -6.11 13.95 -7.94
C PHE A 77 -5.06 14.25 -6.85
N ASN A 78 -4.85 13.31 -5.93
CA ASN A 78 -3.86 13.39 -4.85
C ASN A 78 -3.28 12.00 -4.50
N PRO A 79 -2.22 11.89 -3.68
CA PRO A 79 -1.55 10.61 -3.44
C PRO A 79 -2.48 9.54 -2.87
N ASP A 80 -3.47 9.96 -2.08
CA ASP A 80 -4.30 9.07 -1.30
C ASP A 80 -5.68 8.82 -1.92
N GLY A 81 -5.94 9.42 -3.09
CA GLY A 81 -7.25 9.38 -3.73
C GLY A 81 -8.36 9.93 -2.83
N ASP A 82 -8.05 10.89 -1.94
CA ASP A 82 -9.01 11.41 -0.97
C ASP A 82 -9.73 12.67 -1.48
N PRO A 83 -11.01 12.60 -1.89
CA PRO A 83 -11.73 13.72 -2.47
C PRO A 83 -12.08 14.83 -1.50
N ASP A 84 -11.93 14.64 -0.19
CA ASP A 84 -12.29 15.66 0.81
C ASP A 84 -11.06 16.47 1.28
N ARG A 85 -9.85 16.05 0.86
CA ARG A 85 -8.59 16.76 1.14
C ARG A 85 -8.62 18.17 0.58
N ASP A 86 -8.05 19.12 1.34
CA ASP A 86 -7.95 20.54 0.99
C ASP A 86 -9.31 21.15 0.59
N GLY A 87 -10.39 20.74 1.27
CA GLY A 87 -11.74 21.24 1.04
C GLY A 87 -12.34 20.81 -0.30
N GLY A 88 -11.87 19.70 -0.87
CA GLY A 88 -12.37 19.17 -2.14
C GLY A 88 -11.77 19.80 -3.39
N LEU A 89 -10.66 20.54 -3.26
CA LEU A 89 -9.97 21.16 -4.38
C LEU A 89 -9.56 20.15 -5.47
N MET A 90 -9.24 18.93 -5.06
CA MET A 90 -8.73 17.83 -5.89
C MET A 90 -9.80 16.77 -6.19
N ASP A 91 -11.08 17.03 -5.91
CA ASP A 91 -12.18 16.06 -6.10
C ASP A 91 -12.36 15.69 -7.57
N ALA A 92 -12.28 14.40 -7.87
CA ALA A 92 -12.44 13.84 -9.21
C ALA A 92 -13.75 13.07 -9.40
N ARG A 93 -14.60 12.95 -8.35
CA ARG A 93 -15.90 12.26 -8.42
C ARG A 93 -16.81 12.80 -9.53
N PRO A 94 -16.91 14.13 -9.78
CA PRO A 94 -17.70 14.65 -10.90
C PRO A 94 -17.23 14.10 -12.25
N TRP A 95 -15.92 14.03 -12.47
CA TRP A 95 -15.36 13.47 -13.70
C TRP A 95 -15.60 11.98 -13.83
N ALA A 96 -15.40 11.21 -12.75
CA ALA A 96 -15.67 9.78 -12.73
C ALA A 96 -17.13 9.47 -13.13
N ARG A 97 -18.10 10.24 -12.65
CA ARG A 97 -19.51 10.12 -13.03
C ARG A 97 -19.76 10.40 -14.51
N GLU A 98 -19.10 11.41 -15.07
CA GLU A 98 -19.26 11.74 -16.49
C GLU A 98 -18.63 10.69 -17.40
N ILE A 99 -17.44 10.19 -17.06
CA ILE A 99 -16.76 9.10 -17.79
C ILE A 99 -17.62 7.82 -17.76
N ALA A 100 -18.14 7.48 -16.59
CA ALA A 100 -18.92 6.26 -16.38
C ALA A 100 -20.21 6.16 -17.23
N LYS A 101 -20.66 7.27 -17.82
CA LYS A 101 -21.81 7.27 -18.75
C LYS A 101 -21.50 6.57 -20.07
N THR A 102 -20.22 6.50 -20.46
CA THR A 102 -19.80 5.98 -21.78
C THR A 102 -18.75 4.90 -21.68
N HIS A 103 -17.92 4.89 -20.63
CA HIS A 103 -16.79 3.96 -20.50
C HIS A 103 -16.78 3.30 -19.13
N ARG A 104 -16.17 2.13 -19.05
CA ARG A 104 -15.90 1.47 -17.78
C ARG A 104 -14.88 2.29 -16.99
N ILE A 105 -15.16 2.51 -15.71
CA ILE A 105 -14.21 3.11 -14.78
C ILE A 105 -13.66 2.09 -13.79
N VAL A 106 -12.36 2.20 -13.50
CA VAL A 106 -11.65 1.44 -12.48
C VAL A 106 -10.85 2.42 -11.61
N THR A 107 -10.38 1.97 -10.45
CA THR A 107 -9.53 2.78 -9.55
C THR A 107 -8.12 2.22 -9.46
N TRP A 108 -7.14 3.06 -9.19
CA TRP A 108 -5.77 2.63 -8.90
C TRP A 108 -5.26 3.26 -7.60
N ASP A 109 -5.36 2.49 -6.52
CA ASP A 109 -5.07 3.00 -5.19
C ASP A 109 -3.75 2.47 -4.67
N PHE A 110 -2.76 3.34 -4.75
CA PHE A 110 -1.38 3.00 -4.42
C PHE A 110 -1.17 2.80 -2.92
N SER A 111 -1.77 3.64 -2.07
CA SER A 111 -1.44 3.72 -0.64
C SER A 111 -2.37 2.93 0.30
N LEU A 112 -3.41 2.26 -0.23
CA LEU A 112 -4.45 1.60 0.57
C LEU A 112 -4.03 0.27 1.18
N THR A 113 -2.98 -0.37 0.67
CA THR A 113 -2.63 -1.75 1.04
C THR A 113 -1.18 -1.92 1.46
N GLU A 114 -0.34 -0.99 1.05
CA GLU A 114 1.08 -0.86 1.37
C GLU A 114 1.50 0.58 1.05
N GLY A 115 2.57 1.08 1.68
CA GLY A 115 3.21 2.34 1.30
C GLY A 115 4.56 2.10 0.65
N GLU A 116 5.26 3.16 0.24
CA GLU A 116 6.58 2.98 -0.37
C GLU A 116 7.67 2.78 0.71
N ASN A 117 8.50 1.76 0.48
CA ASN A 117 9.81 1.52 1.11
C ASN A 117 9.83 0.80 2.47
N ALA A 118 8.73 0.73 3.23
CA ALA A 118 8.68 -0.05 4.47
C ALA A 118 8.23 -1.49 4.19
N ILE A 119 9.17 -2.44 4.17
CA ILE A 119 8.87 -3.87 4.02
C ILE A 119 8.57 -4.46 5.40
N LEU A 120 7.28 -4.63 5.68
CA LEU A 120 6.70 -5.20 6.90
C LEU A 120 5.26 -5.67 6.61
N PRO A 121 4.62 -6.43 7.53
CA PRO A 121 3.21 -6.79 7.37
C PRO A 121 2.30 -5.56 7.51
N HIS A 122 1.49 -5.26 6.50
CA HIS A 122 0.59 -4.10 6.46
C HIS A 122 -0.85 -4.50 6.82
N TYR A 123 -1.58 -3.57 7.46
CA TYR A 123 -2.95 -3.71 7.92
C TYR A 123 -3.73 -2.39 7.78
N ARG A 124 -4.08 -2.02 6.55
CA ARG A 124 -4.76 -0.74 6.23
C ARG A 124 -6.23 -0.90 5.88
N PHE A 125 -6.87 -1.93 6.42
CA PHE A 125 -8.16 -2.39 5.92
C PHE A 125 -9.34 -1.48 6.27
N ASP A 126 -9.29 -0.75 7.40
CA ASP A 126 -10.32 0.25 7.71
C ASP A 126 -10.44 1.28 6.58
N ARG A 127 -9.29 1.80 6.13
CA ARG A 127 -9.21 2.75 5.02
C ARG A 127 -9.57 2.12 3.69
N LEU A 128 -9.06 0.91 3.39
CA LEU A 128 -9.41 0.17 2.16
C LEU A 128 -10.92 0.05 1.99
N TYR A 129 -11.61 -0.46 3.01
CA TYR A 129 -13.05 -0.67 2.94
C TYR A 129 -13.83 0.64 2.96
N ALA A 130 -13.37 1.67 3.70
CA ALA A 130 -13.95 3.00 3.63
C ALA A 130 -13.87 3.59 2.21
N GLN A 131 -12.72 3.44 1.53
CA GLN A 131 -12.55 3.92 0.16
C GLN A 131 -13.45 3.17 -0.83
N ARG A 132 -13.55 1.83 -0.74
CA ARG A 132 -14.47 1.05 -1.58
C ARG A 132 -15.93 1.47 -1.43
N ARG A 133 -16.37 1.83 -0.21
CA ARG A 133 -17.72 2.38 0.01
C ARG A 133 -17.90 3.74 -0.66
N ARG A 134 -16.91 4.63 -0.54
CA ARG A 134 -16.95 5.95 -1.20
C ARG A 134 -16.98 5.82 -2.73
N GLU A 135 -16.26 4.85 -3.28
CA GLU A 135 -16.31 4.53 -4.72
C GLU A 135 -17.70 4.07 -5.14
N LEU A 136 -18.28 3.10 -4.42
CA LEU A 136 -19.63 2.59 -4.67
C LEU A 136 -20.68 3.71 -4.64
N GLU A 137 -20.55 4.67 -3.72
CA GLU A 137 -21.42 5.84 -3.60
C GLU A 137 -21.17 6.89 -4.70
N ALA A 138 -19.94 7.03 -5.18
CA ALA A 138 -19.54 8.09 -6.09
C ALA A 138 -19.93 7.79 -7.54
N ALA A 139 -19.58 6.61 -8.05
CA ALA A 139 -19.73 6.22 -9.46
C ALA A 139 -19.66 4.68 -9.61
N PRO A 140 -20.11 4.08 -10.73
CA PRO A 140 -20.12 2.63 -10.91
C PRO A 140 -18.72 2.07 -11.25
N TYR A 141 -17.80 2.12 -10.29
CA TYR A 141 -16.48 1.49 -10.39
C TYR A 141 -16.61 -0.02 -10.60
N GLN A 142 -15.87 -0.56 -11.57
CA GLN A 142 -15.91 -1.99 -11.94
C GLN A 142 -14.67 -2.77 -11.50
N GLY A 143 -13.98 -2.26 -10.48
CA GLY A 143 -12.77 -2.87 -9.93
C GLY A 143 -11.63 -1.86 -9.87
N GLY A 144 -10.42 -2.40 -9.70
CA GLY A 144 -9.23 -1.59 -9.63
C GLY A 144 -8.00 -2.37 -9.21
N ILE A 145 -6.92 -1.63 -9.03
CA ILE A 145 -5.62 -2.15 -8.63
C ILE A 145 -5.30 -1.64 -7.24
N CYS A 146 -4.92 -2.55 -6.35
CA CYS A 146 -4.25 -2.23 -5.10
C CYS A 146 -2.77 -2.58 -5.24
N PHE A 147 -1.89 -1.71 -4.77
CA PHE A 147 -0.45 -1.85 -4.94
C PHE A 147 0.18 -2.67 -3.79
N THR A 148 1.16 -3.51 -4.13
CA THR A 148 2.08 -4.11 -3.15
C THR A 148 3.44 -4.36 -3.77
N MET A 149 4.51 -4.03 -3.04
CA MET A 149 5.89 -4.40 -3.38
C MET A 149 6.29 -5.74 -2.78
N THR A 150 5.52 -6.23 -1.81
CA THR A 150 5.89 -7.38 -0.98
C THR A 150 4.80 -8.46 -1.02
N PRO A 151 4.39 -8.94 -2.23
CA PRO A 151 3.21 -9.77 -2.39
C PRO A 151 3.28 -11.10 -1.62
N LEU A 152 4.48 -11.64 -1.37
CA LEU A 152 4.64 -12.87 -0.58
C LEU A 152 4.44 -12.65 0.92
N LEU A 153 4.77 -11.46 1.43
CA LEU A 153 4.55 -11.08 2.82
C LEU A 153 3.11 -10.63 3.05
N ASN A 154 2.61 -9.77 2.16
CA ASN A 154 1.32 -9.08 2.30
C ASN A 154 0.16 -9.79 1.59
N GLN A 155 0.14 -11.12 1.69
CA GLN A 155 -0.94 -11.96 1.16
C GLN A 155 -2.32 -11.63 1.76
N LEU A 156 -2.37 -11.24 3.04
CA LEU A 156 -3.61 -10.77 3.65
C LEU A 156 -4.11 -9.49 2.97
N SER A 157 -3.23 -8.55 2.64
CA SER A 157 -3.58 -7.33 1.90
C SER A 157 -4.12 -7.66 0.51
N LEU A 158 -3.51 -8.61 -0.20
CA LEU A 158 -4.02 -9.09 -1.49
C LEU A 158 -5.43 -9.71 -1.35
N TYR A 159 -5.62 -10.56 -0.34
CA TYR A 159 -6.91 -11.18 -0.05
C TYR A 159 -7.98 -10.13 0.27
N GLN A 160 -7.70 -9.22 1.19
CA GLN A 160 -8.62 -8.15 1.59
C GLN A 160 -8.93 -7.21 0.42
N SER A 161 -7.95 -6.90 -0.43
CA SER A 161 -8.16 -6.11 -1.66
C SER A 161 -9.21 -6.76 -2.56
N ALA A 162 -9.03 -8.04 -2.87
CA ALA A 162 -9.97 -8.80 -3.71
C ALA A 162 -11.37 -8.85 -3.10
N ARG A 163 -11.46 -9.10 -1.78
CA ARG A 163 -12.74 -9.13 -1.06
C ARG A 163 -13.41 -7.76 -1.00
N SER A 164 -12.65 -6.69 -0.85
CA SER A 164 -13.18 -5.32 -0.76
C SER A 164 -13.87 -4.87 -2.05
N PHE A 165 -13.41 -5.33 -3.22
CA PHE A 165 -14.08 -5.05 -4.50
C PHE A 165 -15.35 -5.89 -4.69
N GLN A 166 -15.39 -7.10 -4.15
CA GLN A 166 -16.58 -7.96 -4.22
C GLN A 166 -17.66 -7.53 -3.22
N GLU A 167 -17.25 -7.17 -2.01
CA GLU A 167 -18.14 -6.87 -0.88
C GLU A 167 -17.60 -5.63 -0.11
N PRO A 168 -17.82 -4.40 -0.62
CA PRO A 168 -17.33 -3.16 0.01
C PRO A 168 -17.79 -2.91 1.46
N ASN A 169 -18.87 -3.56 1.87
CA ASN A 169 -19.45 -3.46 3.22
C ASN A 169 -19.08 -4.63 4.14
N ALA A 170 -18.17 -5.53 3.72
CA ALA A 170 -17.78 -6.66 4.56
C ALA A 170 -17.03 -6.22 5.82
N ASP A 171 -17.18 -7.00 6.89
CA ASP A 171 -16.36 -6.88 8.09
C ASP A 171 -14.96 -7.43 7.80
N HIS A 172 -14.02 -6.53 7.52
CA HIS A 172 -12.63 -6.89 7.26
C HIS A 172 -11.97 -7.62 8.43
N GLN A 173 -12.38 -7.38 9.68
CA GLN A 173 -11.84 -8.11 10.83
C GLN A 173 -12.31 -9.57 10.83
N ALA A 174 -13.58 -9.82 10.49
CA ALA A 174 -14.08 -11.19 10.32
C ALA A 174 -13.37 -11.92 9.18
N LEU A 175 -13.09 -11.22 8.08
CA LEU A 175 -12.30 -11.76 6.97
C LEU A 175 -10.86 -12.10 7.38
N THR A 176 -10.20 -11.22 8.16
CA THR A 176 -8.87 -11.50 8.72
C THR A 176 -8.89 -12.73 9.63
N ARG A 177 -9.86 -12.84 10.55
CA ARG A 177 -10.01 -14.03 11.42
C ARG A 177 -10.19 -15.30 10.59
N SER A 178 -11.07 -15.27 9.58
CA SER A 178 -11.32 -16.40 8.70
C SER A 178 -10.07 -16.82 7.92
N PHE A 179 -9.30 -15.84 7.41
CA PHE A 179 -8.05 -16.06 6.69
C PHE A 179 -7.05 -16.85 7.54
N TYR A 180 -6.75 -16.40 8.75
CA TYR A 180 -5.78 -17.09 9.60
C TYR A 180 -6.31 -18.40 10.20
N ARG A 181 -7.62 -18.48 10.49
CA ARG A 181 -8.24 -19.76 10.84
C ARG A 181 -7.99 -20.81 9.76
N ARG A 182 -8.10 -20.44 8.50
CA ARG A 182 -7.87 -21.34 7.37
C ARG A 182 -6.41 -21.78 7.26
N LEU A 183 -5.45 -20.89 7.53
CA LEU A 183 -4.03 -21.21 7.42
C LEU A 183 -3.51 -22.02 8.60
N PHE A 184 -3.97 -21.77 9.83
CA PHE A 184 -3.31 -22.24 11.05
C PHE A 184 -4.27 -22.81 12.12
N GLY A 185 -5.59 -22.78 11.89
CA GLY A 185 -6.61 -23.22 12.86
C GLY A 185 -7.19 -22.10 13.73
N PRO A 186 -8.22 -22.40 14.55
CA PRO A 186 -9.00 -21.40 15.30
C PRO A 186 -8.17 -20.48 16.20
N GLU A 187 -7.10 -20.98 16.80
CA GLU A 187 -6.25 -20.20 17.70
C GLU A 187 -5.59 -19.01 16.99
N ALA A 188 -5.35 -19.11 15.68
CA ALA A 188 -4.72 -18.06 14.89
C ALA A 188 -5.64 -16.87 14.60
N GLU A 189 -6.93 -16.95 14.93
CA GLU A 189 -7.83 -15.79 14.82
C GLU A 189 -7.40 -14.62 15.70
N ALA A 190 -6.68 -14.88 16.79
CA ALA A 190 -6.12 -13.87 17.66
C ALA A 190 -5.14 -12.91 16.94
N LEU A 191 -4.53 -13.35 15.82
CA LEU A 191 -3.68 -12.49 15.00
C LEU A 191 -4.44 -11.26 14.47
N ALA A 192 -5.76 -11.34 14.27
CA ALA A 192 -6.56 -10.21 13.79
C ALA A 192 -6.51 -8.98 14.71
N ALA A 193 -6.27 -9.17 16.01
CA ALA A 193 -6.13 -8.08 16.97
C ALA A 193 -4.69 -7.55 17.07
N LEU A 194 -3.70 -8.32 16.60
CA LEU A 194 -2.27 -8.02 16.77
C LEU A 194 -1.66 -7.39 15.50
N LEU A 195 -2.11 -7.80 14.31
CA LEU A 195 -1.62 -7.29 13.03
C LEU A 195 -1.76 -5.76 12.84
N PRO A 196 -2.82 -5.08 13.32
CA PRO A 196 -2.91 -3.63 13.22
C PRO A 196 -1.72 -2.88 13.85
N LEU A 197 -1.02 -3.52 14.80
CA LEU A 197 0.10 -2.90 15.51
C LEU A 197 1.35 -2.70 14.63
N PHE A 198 1.47 -3.41 13.51
CA PHE A 198 2.58 -3.18 12.57
C PHE A 198 2.52 -1.82 11.88
N GLU A 199 1.35 -1.18 11.87
CA GLU A 199 1.15 0.18 11.37
C GLU A 199 1.57 1.26 12.40
N ILE A 200 2.36 0.92 13.43
CA ILE A 200 2.94 1.90 14.36
C ILE A 200 3.94 2.84 13.66
N ILE A 201 4.60 2.37 12.60
CA ILE A 201 5.52 3.19 11.81
C ILE A 201 4.68 4.09 10.90
N PRO A 202 4.78 5.43 11.02
CA PRO A 202 4.10 6.33 10.09
C PRO A 202 4.60 6.10 8.67
N ASP A 203 3.68 5.92 7.74
CA ASP A 203 3.97 5.66 6.34
C ASP A 203 2.87 6.23 5.44
N TRP A 204 3.19 6.43 4.17
CA TRP A 204 2.25 6.98 3.19
C TRP A 204 0.99 6.12 3.13
N GLY A 205 -0.15 6.72 3.45
CA GLY A 205 -1.46 6.08 3.40
C GLY A 205 -1.85 5.28 4.64
N ASN A 206 -0.97 5.21 5.64
CA ASN A 206 -1.30 4.70 6.96
C ASN A 206 -1.91 5.83 7.81
N TYR A 207 -3.18 5.69 8.16
CA TYR A 207 -3.91 6.62 9.03
C TYR A 207 -4.22 6.02 10.42
N ASN A 208 -3.76 4.79 10.67
CA ASN A 208 -3.97 4.14 11.95
C ASN A 208 -3.10 4.83 13.00
N GLN A 209 -3.67 5.01 14.19
CA GLN A 209 -2.93 5.46 15.36
C GLN A 209 -2.81 4.30 16.34
N VAL A 210 -1.56 3.89 16.61
CA VAL A 210 -1.27 2.90 17.65
C VAL A 210 -1.02 3.64 18.95
N ASP A 211 -2.10 3.88 19.71
CA ASP A 211 -2.04 4.55 21.02
C ASP A 211 -1.75 3.52 22.13
N LEU A 212 -0.49 3.08 22.19
CA LEU A 212 0.02 2.18 23.22
C LEU A 212 1.30 2.76 23.80
N SER A 213 1.51 2.60 25.10
CA SER A 213 2.85 2.81 25.65
C SER A 213 3.83 1.79 25.06
N ARG A 214 5.12 2.13 25.03
CA ARG A 214 6.19 1.22 24.56
C ARG A 214 6.15 -0.14 25.27
N THR A 215 5.86 -0.15 26.57
CA THR A 215 5.75 -1.38 27.37
C THR A 215 4.55 -2.23 26.94
N GLU A 216 3.39 -1.63 26.70
CA GLU A 216 2.20 -2.35 26.23
C GLU A 216 2.40 -2.87 24.81
N PHE A 217 2.98 -2.05 23.93
CA PHE A 217 3.33 -2.46 22.57
C PHE A 217 4.29 -3.66 22.58
N HIS A 218 5.36 -3.60 23.39
CA HIS A 218 6.31 -4.70 23.57
C HIS A 218 5.62 -5.99 24.02
N ALA A 219 4.73 -5.91 25.02
CA ALA A 219 3.98 -7.06 25.50
C ALA A 219 3.09 -7.67 24.40
N LYS A 220 2.44 -6.83 23.57
CA LYS A 220 1.63 -7.30 22.43
C LYS A 220 2.46 -7.92 21.31
N MET A 221 3.64 -7.39 21.03
CA MET A 221 4.56 -8.01 20.06
C MET A 221 5.06 -9.37 20.56
N ALA A 222 5.36 -9.49 21.86
CA ALA A 222 5.69 -10.77 22.48
C ALA A 222 4.51 -11.76 22.41
N GLU A 223 3.28 -11.32 22.69
CA GLU A 223 2.06 -12.12 22.56
C GLU A 223 1.92 -12.71 21.14
N GLY A 224 2.13 -11.90 20.10
CA GLY A 224 2.09 -12.36 18.71
C GLY A 224 3.20 -13.35 18.36
N ALA A 225 4.42 -13.12 18.84
CA ALA A 225 5.52 -14.05 18.65
C ALA A 225 5.25 -15.42 19.31
N GLU A 226 4.80 -15.43 20.57
CA GLU A 226 4.46 -16.69 21.26
C GLU A 226 3.31 -17.44 20.58
N LEU A 227 2.27 -16.71 20.13
CA LEU A 227 1.17 -17.29 19.37
C LEU A 227 1.69 -18.00 18.12
N LEU A 228 2.53 -17.33 17.32
CA LEU A 228 3.08 -17.90 16.08
C LEU A 228 4.05 -19.07 16.32
N ARG A 229 4.74 -19.13 17.46
CA ARG A 229 5.51 -20.33 17.85
C ARG A 229 4.59 -21.48 18.24
N ALA A 230 3.52 -21.21 18.99
CA ALA A 230 2.54 -22.23 19.39
C ALA A 230 1.72 -22.81 18.22
N LEU A 231 1.69 -22.11 17.09
CA LEU A 231 1.07 -22.58 15.84
C LEU A 231 1.99 -23.47 14.98
N GLU A 232 3.26 -23.66 15.36
CA GLU A 232 4.16 -24.57 14.66
C GLU A 232 3.62 -26.01 14.65
N GLY A 233 3.62 -26.63 13.47
CA GLY A 233 3.04 -27.95 13.22
C GLY A 233 1.52 -27.95 13.04
N LYS A 234 0.84 -26.80 13.17
CA LYS A 234 -0.61 -26.66 12.94
C LYS A 234 -0.94 -26.08 11.55
N GLU A 235 0.07 -25.76 10.76
CA GLU A 235 -0.10 -25.16 9.44
C GLU A 235 -0.85 -26.08 8.48
N LYS A 236 -1.83 -25.52 7.76
CA LYS A 236 -2.65 -26.21 6.75
C LYS A 236 -1.95 -26.18 5.40
N GLU A 237 -0.85 -26.92 5.30
CA GLU A 237 0.03 -26.98 4.11
C GLU A 237 -0.69 -27.36 2.81
N GLU A 238 -1.85 -28.01 2.90
CA GLU A 238 -2.73 -28.32 1.77
C GLU A 238 -3.47 -27.11 1.20
N THR A 239 -3.48 -25.98 1.91
CA THR A 239 -4.13 -24.75 1.45
C THR A 239 -3.37 -24.21 0.25
N PRO A 240 -4.04 -23.90 -0.88
CA PRO A 240 -3.40 -23.32 -2.06
C PRO A 240 -3.01 -21.86 -1.77
N PHE A 241 -1.87 -21.70 -1.11
CA PHE A 241 -1.35 -20.45 -0.57
C PHE A 241 0.15 -20.37 -0.85
N HIS A 242 0.61 -19.21 -1.35
CA HIS A 242 2.02 -18.99 -1.66
C HIS A 242 2.48 -17.67 -1.03
N PRO A 243 3.54 -17.66 -0.19
CA PRO A 243 4.39 -18.79 0.17
C PRO A 243 3.64 -19.84 0.99
N ALA A 244 4.22 -21.03 1.19
CA ALA A 244 3.58 -22.09 1.97
C ALA A 244 3.17 -21.58 3.37
N PRO A 245 2.05 -22.04 3.96
CA PRO A 245 1.58 -21.57 5.26
C PRO A 245 2.67 -21.54 6.35
N SER A 246 3.51 -22.57 6.49
CA SER A 246 4.66 -22.55 7.41
C SER A 246 5.71 -21.48 7.11
N ALA A 247 5.97 -21.18 5.84
CA ALA A 247 6.87 -20.10 5.47
C ALA A 247 6.27 -18.73 5.83
N HIS A 248 4.99 -18.52 5.54
CA HIS A 248 4.28 -17.30 5.91
C HIS A 248 4.21 -17.09 7.44
N ARG A 249 3.98 -18.16 8.22
CA ARG A 249 4.04 -18.11 9.69
C ARG A 249 5.41 -17.64 10.16
N LYS A 250 6.50 -18.16 9.59
CA LYS A 250 7.87 -17.77 9.93
C LYS A 250 8.17 -16.32 9.55
N ASP A 251 7.64 -15.84 8.42
CA ASP A 251 7.75 -14.43 8.03
C ASP A 251 7.06 -13.53 9.06
N LEU A 252 5.81 -13.82 9.44
CA LEU A 252 5.11 -13.07 10.47
C LEU A 252 5.84 -13.13 11.82
N LEU A 253 6.34 -14.31 12.21
CA LEU A 253 7.05 -14.51 13.46
C LEU A 253 8.31 -13.63 13.52
N PHE A 254 9.07 -13.57 12.43
CA PHE A 254 10.24 -12.71 12.33
C PHE A 254 9.89 -11.25 12.62
N PHE A 255 8.80 -10.73 12.06
CA PHE A 255 8.40 -9.34 12.29
C PHE A 255 7.90 -9.10 13.71
N PHE A 256 7.13 -10.02 14.29
CA PHE A 256 6.72 -9.91 15.70
C PHE A 256 7.94 -9.92 16.65
N GLU A 257 8.92 -10.79 16.39
CA GLU A 257 10.17 -10.84 17.16
C GLU A 257 11.00 -9.57 17.01
N LEU A 258 11.14 -9.07 15.76
CA LEU A 258 11.85 -7.83 15.48
C LEU A 258 11.23 -6.65 16.24
N PHE A 259 9.91 -6.45 16.14
CA PHE A 259 9.24 -5.34 16.82
C PHE A 259 9.21 -5.50 18.34
N ARG A 260 9.13 -6.74 18.86
CA ARG A 260 9.33 -7.02 20.29
C ARG A 260 10.71 -6.56 20.74
N ASP A 261 11.76 -6.90 19.99
CA ASP A 261 13.14 -6.60 20.38
C ASP A 261 13.45 -5.10 20.25
N LEU A 262 12.93 -4.44 19.21
CA LEU A 262 13.02 -2.98 19.02
C LEU A 262 12.31 -2.20 20.14
N SER A 263 11.19 -2.71 20.64
CA SER A 263 10.42 -2.07 21.71
C SER A 263 10.88 -2.45 23.12
N GLY A 264 11.83 -3.38 23.25
CA GLY A 264 12.37 -3.85 24.53
C GLY A 264 13.07 -2.76 25.36
N PRO A 265 13.48 -3.07 26.61
CA PRO A 265 14.04 -2.08 27.54
C PRO A 265 15.42 -1.54 27.13
N ALA A 266 16.21 -2.33 26.40
CA ALA A 266 17.54 -1.94 25.91
C ALA A 266 17.80 -2.60 24.53
N PRO A 267 17.17 -2.09 23.45
CA PRO A 267 17.34 -2.67 22.11
C PRO A 267 18.76 -2.43 21.58
N ASP A 268 19.34 -3.44 20.95
CA ASP A 268 20.55 -3.29 20.15
C ASP A 268 20.15 -2.90 18.71
N PHE A 269 19.95 -1.60 18.48
CA PHE A 269 19.49 -1.09 17.19
C PHE A 269 20.44 -1.43 16.04
N ASP A 270 21.75 -1.54 16.29
CA ASP A 270 22.72 -1.83 15.24
C ASP A 270 22.63 -3.31 14.83
N ALA A 271 22.55 -4.22 15.81
CA ALA A 271 22.34 -5.65 15.52
C ALA A 271 20.97 -5.91 14.87
N LEU A 272 19.92 -5.22 15.31
CA LEU A 272 18.57 -5.33 14.74
C LEU A 272 18.52 -4.76 13.31
N THR A 273 19.26 -3.68 13.03
CA THR A 273 19.45 -3.14 11.67
C THR A 273 20.03 -4.21 10.74
N GLN A 274 21.11 -4.88 11.16
CA GLN A 274 21.75 -5.93 10.37
C GLN A 274 20.81 -7.12 10.16
N THR A 275 20.08 -7.51 11.19
CA THR A 275 19.11 -8.62 11.14
C THR A 275 17.99 -8.33 10.14
N TYR A 276 17.41 -7.13 10.18
CA TYR A 276 16.41 -6.69 9.22
C TYR A 276 16.97 -6.61 7.80
N TRP A 277 18.13 -5.98 7.62
CA TRP A 277 18.78 -5.83 6.32
C TRP A 277 19.04 -7.20 5.65
N GLN A 278 19.62 -8.14 6.39
CA GLN A 278 19.87 -9.50 5.91
C GLN A 278 18.58 -10.22 5.50
N ARG A 279 17.48 -10.00 6.21
CA ARG A 279 16.19 -10.61 5.90
C ARG A 279 15.53 -10.00 4.67
N VAL A 280 15.58 -8.68 4.53
CA VAL A 280 14.72 -7.91 3.63
C VAL A 280 15.45 -7.40 2.39
N TYR A 281 16.68 -6.92 2.56
CA TYR A 281 17.41 -6.16 1.55
C TYR A 281 18.77 -6.76 1.17
N ALA A 282 19.11 -7.98 1.62
CA ALA A 282 20.38 -8.65 1.30
C ALA A 282 20.72 -8.75 -0.20
N ILE A 283 19.71 -8.67 -1.09
CA ILE A 283 19.94 -8.59 -2.53
C ILE A 283 20.75 -7.34 -2.92
N TYR A 284 20.59 -6.21 -2.21
CA TYR A 284 21.29 -4.96 -2.48
C TYR A 284 22.79 -5.08 -2.25
N ASP A 285 23.25 -5.96 -1.36
CA ASP A 285 24.68 -6.24 -1.15
C ASP A 285 25.33 -6.94 -2.36
N ARG A 286 24.51 -7.45 -3.29
CA ARG A 286 24.94 -8.13 -4.52
C ARG A 286 24.83 -7.25 -5.76
N LEU A 287 24.24 -6.06 -5.63
CA LEU A 287 24.08 -5.12 -6.72
C LEU A 287 25.23 -4.09 -6.71
N PRO A 288 25.63 -3.54 -7.88
CA PRO A 288 26.45 -2.34 -7.89
C PRO A 288 25.80 -1.23 -7.07
N GLN A 289 26.59 -0.28 -6.56
CA GLN A 289 26.08 0.83 -5.75
C GLN A 289 24.85 1.45 -6.41
N HIS A 290 23.68 1.20 -5.81
CA HIS A 290 22.41 1.53 -6.42
C HIS A 290 22.18 3.04 -6.29
N VAL A 291 21.67 3.67 -7.35
CA VAL A 291 21.37 5.12 -7.37
C VAL A 291 20.18 5.50 -6.48
N ASP A 292 19.42 4.51 -6.02
CA ASP A 292 18.28 4.67 -5.14
C ASP A 292 18.65 4.34 -3.68
N PRO A 293 18.80 5.35 -2.80
CA PRO A 293 19.14 5.15 -1.41
C PRO A 293 17.94 4.79 -0.52
N ARG A 294 16.71 4.73 -1.06
CA ARG A 294 15.49 4.54 -0.28
C ARG A 294 15.49 3.31 0.64
N PRO A 295 16.04 2.13 0.27
CA PRO A 295 16.08 0.97 1.18
C PRO A 295 16.84 1.23 2.48
N HIS A 296 17.97 1.94 2.42
CA HIS A 296 18.74 2.29 3.62
C HIS A 296 17.96 3.26 4.51
N GLY A 297 17.41 4.33 3.92
CA GLY A 297 16.61 5.29 4.68
C GLY A 297 15.35 4.68 5.28
N ALA A 298 14.70 3.74 4.59
CA ALA A 298 13.54 3.04 5.12
C ALA A 298 13.89 2.08 6.26
N THR A 299 15.03 1.37 6.14
CA THR A 299 15.56 0.54 7.22
C THR A 299 15.85 1.38 8.46
N GLU A 300 16.54 2.52 8.30
CA GLU A 300 16.86 3.41 9.41
C GLU A 300 15.59 3.95 10.10
N ARG A 301 14.62 4.45 9.33
CA ARG A 301 13.35 4.96 9.88
C ARG A 301 12.59 3.90 10.66
N LEU A 302 12.55 2.65 10.17
CA LEU A 302 11.88 1.55 10.85
C LEU A 302 12.57 1.20 12.16
N ILE A 303 13.89 1.01 12.13
CA ILE A 303 14.65 0.54 13.29
C ILE A 303 14.73 1.63 14.36
N ARG A 304 15.00 2.88 13.96
CA ARG A 304 15.19 4.00 14.87
C ARG A 304 13.89 4.60 15.39
N HIS A 305 12.73 4.16 14.90
CA HIS A 305 11.43 4.63 15.42
C HIS A 305 11.29 4.46 16.94
N PHE A 306 11.89 3.41 17.52
CA PHE A 306 11.86 3.15 18.96
C PHE A 306 13.06 3.74 19.72
N ASP A 307 13.95 4.45 19.04
CA ASP A 307 15.12 5.11 19.61
C ASP A 307 14.71 6.52 20.10
N PRO A 308 14.66 6.77 21.43
CA PRO A 308 14.23 8.06 21.96
C PRO A 308 15.19 9.21 21.61
N ASP A 309 16.42 8.90 21.21
CA ASP A 309 17.44 9.89 20.87
C ASP A 309 17.48 10.21 19.37
N TRP A 310 16.75 9.46 18.55
CA TRP A 310 16.71 9.68 17.09
C TRP A 310 15.75 10.82 16.72
N LYS A 311 16.22 11.70 15.82
CA LYS A 311 15.52 12.96 15.47
C LYS A 311 15.02 13.06 14.03
N GLY A 312 15.14 11.98 13.25
CA GLY A 312 14.82 11.97 11.82
C GLY A 312 15.98 12.43 10.96
#